data_AF-A0A2T9ZDL5-F1
#
_entry.id   AF-A0A2T9ZDL5-F1
#
_cell.length_a   1.000
_cell.length_b   1.000
_cell.length_c   1.000
_cell.angle_alpha   90.00
_cell.angle_beta   90.00
_cell.angle_gamma   90.00
#
_symmetry.space_group_name_H-M   'P 1'
#
loop_
_entity.id
_entity.type
_entity.pdbx_description
1 polymer ?
#
loop_
_entity_poly.entity_id
_entity_poly.type
_entity_poly.pdbx_seq_one_letter_code
_entity_poly.pdbx_strand_id
1 'polypeptide(L)'
;MHSDYNALSDEKTSVSDYPSNLHKAIMKRIRETNKDTINDDFIMKVWTSLEPESIRASNLFLDKPNTLVRNRMMLRGIDLGICNGMSLKEIKEKHPDEYSKYISSAYNYRFPRGESYYDLSTRLEAVMMDLEREEKAVLIIASPSVLRCFYAYIALAPLSRRVIPSLSFSHAYFIELTPTAYGCIEKKFPVF
;
A
#
# COMPACT_ATOMS: atom_id res chain seq x y z
N MET A 1 27.95 -4.19 7.51
CA MET A 1 27.72 -3.36 6.30
C MET A 1 26.22 -3.21 6.08
N HIS A 2 25.55 -2.37 6.86
CA HIS A 2 24.19 -1.85 6.58
C HIS A 2 24.25 -0.35 6.92
N SER A 3 25.06 0.35 6.13
CA SER A 3 24.96 1.79 5.93
C SER A 3 23.95 1.99 4.80
N ASP A 4 23.30 3.16 4.80
CA ASP A 4 22.45 3.73 3.74
C ASP A 4 20.97 3.87 4.13
N TYR A 5 20.71 4.18 5.40
CA TYR A 5 19.50 4.88 5.83
C TYR A 5 19.70 6.37 6.12
N ASN A 6 20.89 6.92 5.81
CA ASN A 6 21.25 8.33 6.08
C ASN A 6 21.70 9.11 4.83
N ALA A 7 21.22 8.77 3.64
CA ALA A 7 21.50 9.52 2.40
C ALA A 7 20.23 10.11 1.73
N LEU A 8 19.18 10.38 2.51
CA LEU A 8 17.97 11.07 2.04
C LEU A 8 17.51 12.17 3.03
N SER A 9 18.43 12.69 3.85
CA SER A 9 18.16 13.85 4.72
C SER A 9 18.31 15.21 4.03
N ASP A 10 18.52 15.24 2.70
CA ASP A 10 18.76 16.47 1.92
C ASP A 10 17.75 16.71 0.79
N GLU A 11 16.48 16.32 0.94
CA GLU A 11 15.40 16.91 0.16
C GLU A 11 14.18 17.21 1.05
N LYS A 12 14.21 18.36 1.72
CA LYS A 12 13.02 19.04 2.25
C LYS A 12 12.13 19.58 1.11
N THR A 13 11.91 18.81 0.06
CA THR A 13 10.93 19.12 -0.98
C THR A 13 9.58 18.58 -0.51
N SER A 14 8.96 19.36 0.39
CA SER A 14 7.57 19.33 0.86
C SER A 14 6.84 17.96 0.91
N VAL A 15 6.89 17.28 2.06
CA VAL A 15 5.94 16.19 2.41
C VAL A 15 4.47 16.63 2.26
N SER A 16 4.21 17.93 2.27
CA SER A 16 2.90 18.55 2.00
C SER A 16 2.35 18.27 0.59
N ASP A 17 3.21 18.15 -0.43
CA ASP A 17 2.76 18.11 -1.83
C ASP A 17 2.66 16.70 -2.41
N TYR A 18 3.09 15.67 -1.67
CA TYR A 18 3.07 14.29 -2.13
C TYR A 18 1.69 13.82 -2.62
N PRO A 19 0.57 13.98 -1.87
CA PRO A 19 -0.74 13.55 -2.34
C PRO A 19 -1.16 14.24 -3.65
N SER A 20 -0.84 15.53 -3.79
CA SER A 20 -1.14 16.32 -4.98
C SER A 20 -0.34 15.86 -6.19
N ASN A 21 0.95 15.57 -6.01
CA ASN A 21 1.81 15.06 -7.08
C ASN A 21 1.41 13.64 -7.48
N LEU A 22 1.12 12.77 -6.51
CA LEU A 22 0.60 11.43 -6.75
C LEU A 22 -0.69 11.47 -7.58
N HIS A 23 -1.65 12.31 -7.19
CA HIS A 23 -2.89 12.49 -7.93
C HIS A 23 -2.62 12.95 -9.38
N LYS A 24 -1.74 13.94 -9.59
CA LYS A 24 -1.38 14.41 -10.94
C LYS A 24 -0.77 13.28 -11.78
N ALA A 25 0.15 12.51 -11.21
CA ALA A 25 0.83 11.41 -11.90
C ALA A 25 -0.15 10.28 -12.28
N ILE A 26 -1.04 9.90 -11.37
CA ILE A 26 -2.09 8.89 -11.63
C ILE A 26 -3.05 9.38 -12.73
N MET A 27 -3.55 10.61 -12.63
CA MET A 27 -4.47 11.15 -13.64
C MET A 27 -3.81 11.27 -15.02
N LYS A 28 -2.50 11.57 -15.08
CA LYS A 28 -1.74 11.54 -16.32
C LYS A 28 -1.70 10.12 -16.91
N ARG A 29 -1.36 9.11 -16.09
CA ARG A 29 -1.31 7.71 -16.51
C ARG A 29 -2.66 7.17 -16.99
N ILE A 30 -3.75 7.54 -16.33
CA ILE A 30 -5.12 7.18 -16.75
C ILE A 30 -5.43 7.77 -18.12
N ARG A 31 -5.14 9.06 -18.34
CA ARG A 31 -5.36 9.70 -19.64
C ARG A 31 -4.55 9.04 -20.76
N GLU A 32 -3.32 8.63 -20.48
CA GLU A 32 -2.49 7.91 -21.46
C GLU A 32 -3.07 6.54 -21.79
N THR A 33 -3.62 5.82 -20.80
CA THR A 33 -4.26 4.52 -21.00
C THR A 33 -5.59 4.63 -21.76
N ASN A 34 -6.38 5.66 -21.46
CA ASN A 34 -7.68 5.89 -22.09
C ASN A 34 -7.57 6.43 -23.53
N LYS A 35 -6.44 7.03 -23.93
CA LYS A 35 -6.25 7.44 -25.35
C LYS A 35 -6.35 6.26 -26.31
N ASP A 36 -6.02 5.06 -25.85
CA ASP A 36 -6.11 3.83 -26.63
C ASP A 36 -7.53 3.22 -26.62
N THR A 37 -8.43 3.73 -25.76
CA THR A 37 -9.81 3.24 -25.59
C THR A 37 -10.80 4.37 -25.87
N ILE A 38 -11.49 4.32 -27.01
CA ILE A 38 -12.43 5.35 -27.52
C ILE A 38 -13.66 5.60 -26.61
N ASN A 39 -13.74 4.97 -25.43
CA ASN A 39 -14.95 4.93 -24.62
C ASN A 39 -14.85 5.82 -23.36
N ASP A 40 -15.71 6.84 -23.29
CA ASP A 40 -15.81 7.81 -22.17
C ASP A 40 -16.30 7.18 -20.84
N ASP A 41 -16.68 5.90 -20.84
CA ASP A 41 -17.27 5.15 -19.70
C ASP A 41 -16.26 4.50 -18.73
N PHE A 42 -14.96 4.77 -18.90
CA PHE A 42 -13.93 4.22 -18.00
C PHE A 42 -14.08 4.83 -16.60
N ILE A 43 -14.56 4.05 -15.62
CA ILE A 43 -14.65 4.47 -14.22
C ILE A 43 -13.57 3.74 -13.44
N MET A 44 -12.54 4.46 -12.98
CA MET A 44 -11.56 3.91 -12.05
C MET A 44 -12.17 3.85 -10.65
N LYS A 45 -12.11 2.68 -10.01
CA LYS A 45 -12.49 2.56 -8.60
C LYS A 45 -11.29 2.91 -7.72
N VAL A 46 -11.50 3.78 -6.73
CA VAL A 46 -10.48 4.12 -5.73
C VAL A 46 -10.88 3.49 -4.42
N TRP A 47 -10.13 2.52 -3.93
CA TRP A 47 -10.35 1.90 -2.63
C TRP A 47 -9.39 2.49 -1.62
N THR A 48 -9.92 2.98 -0.51
CA THR A 48 -9.13 3.65 0.52
C THR A 48 -9.44 3.12 1.91
N SER A 49 -8.44 3.17 2.79
CA SER A 49 -8.64 2.92 4.23
C SER A 49 -9.35 4.11 4.90
N LEU A 50 -9.68 3.97 6.19
CA LEU A 50 -10.22 5.06 6.99
C LEU A 50 -9.14 5.87 7.72
N GLU A 51 -7.85 5.62 7.43
CA GLU A 51 -6.75 6.34 8.06
C GLU A 51 -6.69 7.78 7.52
N PRO A 52 -6.41 8.79 8.36
CA PRO A 52 -6.47 10.20 7.95
C PRO A 52 -5.62 10.52 6.71
N GLU A 53 -4.43 9.93 6.61
CA GLU A 53 -3.52 10.11 5.47
C GLU A 53 -4.09 9.52 4.17
N SER A 54 -4.65 8.30 4.24
CA SER A 54 -5.28 7.64 3.10
C SER A 54 -6.54 8.38 2.66
N ILE A 55 -7.36 8.85 3.60
CA ILE A 55 -8.53 9.69 3.31
C ILE A 55 -8.08 10.97 2.61
N ARG A 56 -7.09 11.69 3.15
CA ARG A 56 -6.59 12.94 2.56
C ARG A 56 -6.14 12.76 1.11
N ALA A 57 -5.42 11.68 0.81
CA ALA A 57 -5.00 11.37 -0.56
C ALA A 57 -6.19 10.97 -1.46
N SER A 58 -7.11 10.14 -0.95
CA SER A 58 -8.29 9.69 -1.71
C SER A 58 -9.28 10.81 -2.01
N ASN A 59 -9.36 11.84 -1.16
CA ASN A 59 -10.27 12.98 -1.35
C ASN A 59 -9.98 13.76 -2.62
N LEU A 60 -8.75 13.70 -3.14
CA LEU A 60 -8.39 14.32 -4.41
C LEU A 60 -9.14 13.69 -5.61
N PHE A 61 -9.74 12.51 -5.43
CA PHE A 61 -10.49 11.76 -6.43
C PHE A 61 -12.03 11.79 -6.24
N LEU A 62 -12.56 12.36 -5.15
CA LEU A 62 -14.00 12.31 -4.84
C LEU A 62 -14.88 13.04 -5.87
N ASP A 63 -14.36 14.13 -6.46
CA ASP A 63 -15.11 15.00 -7.38
C ASP A 63 -14.57 14.98 -8.82
N LYS A 64 -13.82 13.93 -9.17
CA LYS A 64 -13.29 13.79 -10.54
C LYS A 64 -14.28 13.01 -11.40
N PRO A 65 -14.47 13.42 -12.67
CA PRO A 65 -15.20 12.57 -13.60
C PRO A 65 -14.45 11.23 -13.68
N ASN A 66 -15.20 10.14 -13.88
CA ASN A 66 -14.61 8.83 -14.14
C ASN A 66 -13.85 8.20 -12.97
N THR A 67 -14.09 8.65 -11.74
CA THR A 67 -13.58 8.02 -10.51
C THR A 67 -14.70 7.70 -9.53
N LEU A 68 -14.56 6.57 -8.83
CA LEU A 68 -15.49 6.16 -7.78
C LEU A 68 -14.73 5.78 -6.51
N VAL A 69 -14.76 6.66 -5.52
CA VAL A 69 -14.10 6.43 -4.24
C VAL A 69 -14.97 5.56 -3.32
N ARG A 70 -14.36 4.52 -2.74
CA ARG A 70 -14.98 3.58 -1.80
C ARG A 70 -14.07 3.40 -0.58
N ASN A 71 -14.61 3.75 0.57
CA ASN A 71 -13.95 3.50 1.85
C ASN A 71 -14.14 2.03 2.24
N ARG A 72 -13.06 1.33 2.55
CA ARG A 72 -13.08 -0.07 3.00
C ARG A 72 -12.40 -0.19 4.36
N MET A 73 -13.17 -0.52 5.38
CA MET A 73 -12.64 -0.74 6.74
C MET A 73 -11.54 -1.80 6.79
N MET A 74 -11.65 -2.81 5.92
CA MET A 74 -10.70 -3.91 5.81
C MET A 74 -9.34 -3.49 5.25
N LEU A 75 -9.20 -2.27 4.70
CA LEU A 75 -7.93 -1.71 4.25
C LEU A 75 -7.18 -0.93 5.35
N ARG A 76 -7.66 -0.95 6.61
CA ARG A 76 -6.89 -0.38 7.73
C ARG A 76 -5.55 -1.10 7.89
N GLY A 77 -4.51 -0.36 8.28
CA GLY A 77 -3.20 -0.90 8.58
C GLY A 77 -3.20 -1.95 9.68
N ILE A 78 -2.06 -2.65 9.78
CA ILE A 78 -1.80 -3.60 10.85
C ILE A 78 -1.90 -2.90 12.22
N ASP A 79 -2.69 -3.46 13.12
CA ASP A 79 -2.72 -2.98 14.50
C ASP A 79 -1.55 -3.58 15.28
N LEU A 80 -0.65 -2.74 15.81
CA LEU A 80 0.46 -3.22 16.65
C LEU A 80 0.10 -3.28 18.15
N GLY A 81 -1.17 -3.09 18.50
CA GLY A 81 -1.68 -3.19 19.86
C GLY A 81 -1.00 -2.18 20.79
N ILE A 82 -0.34 -2.67 21.84
CA ILE A 82 0.39 -1.81 22.79
C ILE A 82 1.51 -0.98 22.13
N CYS A 83 2.01 -1.40 20.98
CA CYS A 83 3.09 -0.75 20.23
C CYS A 83 2.58 0.13 19.08
N ASN A 84 1.26 0.37 18.98
CA ASN A 84 0.70 1.13 17.87
C ASN A 84 1.19 2.58 17.89
N GLY A 85 1.52 3.12 16.71
CA GLY A 85 2.13 4.45 16.56
C GLY A 85 3.61 4.56 16.97
N MET A 86 4.25 3.47 17.40
CA MET A 86 5.69 3.46 17.70
C MET A 86 6.51 3.06 16.48
N SER A 87 7.67 3.69 16.29
CA SER A 87 8.69 3.24 15.34
C SER A 87 9.39 1.96 15.83
N LEU A 88 10.01 1.20 14.92
CA LEU A 88 10.78 0.01 15.30
C LEU A 88 11.92 0.32 16.29
N LYS A 89 12.50 1.53 16.23
CA LYS A 89 13.51 1.99 17.19
C LYS A 89 12.91 2.16 18.58
N GLU A 90 11.75 2.82 18.67
CA GLU A 90 11.05 3.00 19.95
C GLU A 90 10.53 1.67 20.52
N ILE A 91 10.07 0.74 19.68
CA ILE A 91 9.67 -0.60 20.13
C ILE A 91 10.88 -1.34 20.72
N LYS A 92 12.05 -1.25 20.07
CA LYS A 92 13.29 -1.85 20.58
C LYS A 92 13.70 -1.27 21.94
N GLU A 93 13.48 0.02 22.16
CA GLU A 93 13.83 0.71 23.40
C GLU A 93 12.82 0.45 24.53
N LYS A 94 11.52 0.55 24.24
CA LYS A 94 10.43 0.45 25.24
C LYS A 94 9.97 -0.99 25.51
N HIS A 95 10.04 -1.86 24.51
CA HIS A 95 9.57 -3.24 24.56
C HIS A 95 10.60 -4.20 23.91
N PRO A 96 11.83 -4.31 24.46
CA PRO A 96 12.92 -5.08 23.85
C PRO A 96 12.59 -6.57 23.66
N ASP A 97 11.84 -7.17 24.60
CA ASP A 97 11.42 -8.57 24.50
C ASP A 97 10.47 -8.80 23.32
N GLU A 98 9.53 -7.87 23.13
CA GLU A 98 8.57 -7.91 22.03
C GLU A 98 9.26 -7.68 20.68
N TYR A 99 10.23 -6.77 20.64
CA TYR A 99 11.07 -6.53 19.47
C TYR A 99 11.84 -7.80 19.06
N SER A 100 12.47 -8.49 20.01
CA SER A 100 13.24 -9.71 19.76
C SER A 100 12.36 -10.82 19.15
N LYS A 101 11.18 -11.04 19.73
CA LYS A 101 10.20 -12.00 19.21
C LYS A 101 9.69 -11.60 17.83
N TYR A 102 9.40 -10.32 17.61
CA TYR A 102 8.98 -9.81 16.29
C TYR A 102 10.05 -10.07 15.22
N ILE A 103 11.32 -9.77 15.49
CA ILE A 103 12.41 -10.01 14.54
C ILE A 103 12.57 -11.51 14.20
N SER A 104 12.35 -12.39 15.18
CA SER A 104 12.43 -13.84 14.96
C SER A 104 11.34 -14.38 14.02
N SER A 105 10.16 -13.74 13.98
CA SER A 105 8.99 -14.24 13.25
C SER A 105 8.06 -13.10 12.80
N ALA A 106 8.60 -12.14 12.04
CA ALA A 106 7.89 -10.90 11.70
C ALA A 106 6.52 -11.10 11.03
N TYR A 107 6.34 -12.22 10.31
CA TYR A 107 5.07 -12.52 9.67
C TYR A 107 3.99 -13.06 10.64
N ASN A 108 4.36 -13.96 11.55
CA ASN A 108 3.41 -14.64 12.43
C ASN A 108 3.31 -13.99 13.81
N TYR A 109 4.27 -13.14 14.19
CA TYR A 109 4.30 -12.53 15.50
C TYR A 109 3.15 -11.55 15.68
N ARG A 110 2.37 -11.73 16.74
CA ARG A 110 1.27 -10.85 17.13
C ARG A 110 1.68 -10.09 18.40
N PHE A 111 1.75 -8.77 18.30
CA PHE A 111 1.95 -7.92 19.48
C PHE A 111 0.76 -8.06 20.45
N PRO A 112 0.96 -7.87 21.77
CA PRO A 112 -0.12 -7.89 22.73
C PRO A 112 -1.24 -6.93 22.34
N ARG A 113 -2.46 -7.47 22.21
CA ARG A 113 -3.67 -6.75 21.75
C ARG A 113 -3.58 -6.20 20.32
N GLY A 114 -2.70 -6.74 19.49
CA GLY A 114 -2.53 -6.36 18.09
C GLY A 114 -2.85 -7.48 17.10
N GLU A 115 -2.40 -7.29 15.88
CA GLU A 115 -2.47 -8.17 14.72
C GLU A 115 -1.05 -8.57 14.28
N SER A 116 -0.92 -9.75 13.70
CA SER A 116 0.25 -10.17 12.93
C SER A 116 0.05 -9.89 11.43
N TYR A 117 1.09 -10.02 10.61
CA TYR A 117 0.92 -9.99 9.16
C TYR A 117 0.07 -11.16 8.66
N TYR A 118 0.09 -12.30 9.35
CA TYR A 118 -0.82 -13.41 9.08
C TYR A 118 -2.28 -12.97 9.28
N ASP A 119 -2.59 -12.33 10.39
CA ASP A 119 -3.95 -11.83 10.67
C ASP A 119 -4.39 -10.77 9.65
N LEU A 120 -3.48 -9.86 9.29
CA LEU A 120 -3.72 -8.88 8.24
C LEU A 120 -3.97 -9.55 6.88
N SER A 121 -3.14 -10.53 6.50
CA SER A 121 -3.31 -11.30 5.25
C SER A 121 -4.67 -11.98 5.21
N THR A 122 -5.06 -12.70 6.26
CA THR A 122 -6.37 -13.36 6.35
C THR A 122 -7.51 -12.36 6.29
N ARG A 123 -7.38 -11.20 6.96
CA ARG A 123 -8.35 -10.10 6.87
C ARG A 123 -8.51 -9.57 5.43
N LEU A 124 -7.43 -9.53 4.67
CA LEU A 124 -7.43 -9.02 3.30
C LEU A 124 -7.93 -10.02 2.25
N GLU A 125 -8.10 -11.30 2.59
CA GLU A 125 -8.59 -12.33 1.65
C GLU A 125 -9.93 -11.93 1.01
N ALA A 126 -10.89 -11.46 1.80
CA ALA A 126 -12.19 -11.02 1.28
C ALA A 126 -12.06 -9.81 0.33
N VAL A 127 -11.15 -8.87 0.63
CA VAL A 127 -10.91 -7.69 -0.23
C VAL A 127 -10.21 -8.11 -1.52
N MET A 128 -9.36 -9.13 -1.46
CA MET A 128 -8.69 -9.68 -2.62
C MET A 128 -9.67 -10.37 -3.56
N MET A 129 -10.60 -11.17 -3.02
CA MET A 129 -11.67 -11.78 -3.81
C MET A 129 -12.56 -10.73 -4.49
N ASP A 130 -12.85 -9.63 -3.80
CA ASP A 130 -13.54 -8.49 -4.42
C ASP A 130 -12.70 -7.90 -5.55
N LEU A 131 -11.39 -7.74 -5.36
CA LEU A 131 -10.48 -7.15 -6.34
C LEU A 131 -10.41 -7.99 -7.61
N GLU A 132 -10.38 -9.32 -7.48
CA GLU A 132 -10.36 -10.25 -8.62
C GLU A 132 -11.64 -10.22 -9.44
N ARG A 133 -12.76 -9.77 -8.85
CA ARG A 133 -14.04 -9.60 -9.55
C ARG A 133 -14.16 -8.25 -10.25
N GLU A 134 -13.22 -7.34 -10.04
CA GLU A 134 -13.24 -6.02 -10.67
C GLU A 134 -12.70 -6.09 -12.10
N GLU A 135 -13.56 -5.81 -13.08
CA GLU A 135 -13.18 -5.72 -14.50
C GLU A 135 -12.45 -4.40 -14.82
N LYS A 136 -12.70 -3.36 -14.02
CA LYS A 136 -12.13 -2.03 -14.19
C LYS A 136 -10.89 -1.86 -13.31
N ALA A 137 -10.01 -0.92 -13.69
CA ALA A 137 -8.84 -0.62 -12.88
C ALA A 137 -9.22 -0.14 -11.48
N VAL A 138 -8.50 -0.65 -10.48
CA VAL A 138 -8.67 -0.30 -9.07
C VAL A 138 -7.39 0.35 -8.55
N LEU A 139 -7.53 1.58 -8.04
CA LEU A 139 -6.48 2.27 -7.28
C LEU A 139 -6.65 1.96 -5.79
N ILE A 140 -5.65 1.34 -5.18
CA ILE A 140 -5.64 1.05 -3.73
C ILE A 140 -4.77 2.09 -3.01
N ILE A 141 -5.37 2.86 -2.11
CA ILE A 141 -4.70 3.83 -1.24
C ILE A 141 -4.81 3.31 0.21
N ALA A 142 -3.72 2.81 0.77
CA ALA A 142 -3.72 2.22 2.10
C ALA A 142 -2.34 2.33 2.78
N SER A 143 -2.27 1.97 4.05
CA SER A 143 -1.00 1.89 4.77
C SER A 143 0.01 0.94 4.11
N PRO A 144 1.33 1.12 4.34
CA PRO A 144 2.35 0.23 3.80
C PRO A 144 2.11 -1.25 4.13
N SER A 145 1.66 -1.57 5.35
CA SER A 145 1.39 -2.96 5.75
C SER A 145 0.40 -3.67 4.83
N VAL A 146 -0.66 -2.97 4.42
CA VAL A 146 -1.69 -3.47 3.52
C VAL A 146 -1.14 -3.62 2.11
N LEU A 147 -0.44 -2.60 1.60
CA LEU A 147 0.18 -2.64 0.27
C LEU A 147 1.19 -3.79 0.13
N ARG A 148 1.93 -4.12 1.20
CA ARG A 148 2.84 -5.29 1.22
C ARG A 148 2.09 -6.59 0.97
N CYS A 149 0.95 -6.78 1.63
CA CYS A 149 0.11 -7.96 1.46
C CYS A 149 -0.49 -8.04 0.04
N PHE A 150 -0.99 -6.92 -0.50
CA PHE A 150 -1.51 -6.88 -1.87
C PHE A 150 -0.42 -7.19 -2.90
N TYR A 151 0.72 -6.51 -2.78
CA TYR A 151 1.83 -6.70 -3.70
C TYR A 151 2.37 -8.14 -3.64
N ALA A 152 2.52 -8.70 -2.44
CA ALA A 152 2.93 -10.08 -2.27
C ALA A 152 1.94 -11.09 -2.88
N TYR A 153 0.64 -10.81 -2.84
CA TYR A 153 -0.36 -11.69 -3.44
C TYR A 153 -0.36 -11.61 -4.97
N ILE A 154 -0.32 -10.40 -5.53
CA ILE A 154 -0.51 -10.17 -6.98
C ILE A 154 0.80 -10.34 -7.75
N ALA A 155 1.88 -9.69 -7.30
CA ALA A 155 3.11 -9.57 -8.09
C ALA A 155 4.07 -10.75 -7.89
N LEU A 156 3.94 -11.46 -6.78
CA LEU A 156 4.95 -12.36 -6.27
C LEU A 156 4.30 -13.72 -5.98
N ALA A 157 4.24 -14.59 -7.00
CA ALA A 157 3.92 -16.02 -6.85
C ALA A 157 4.57 -16.59 -5.57
N PRO A 158 3.90 -17.50 -4.85
CA PRO A 158 3.85 -17.52 -3.38
C PRO A 158 5.25 -17.40 -2.76
N LEU A 159 5.68 -16.17 -2.51
CA LEU A 159 6.93 -15.95 -1.80
C LEU A 159 6.81 -16.55 -0.40
N SER A 160 7.96 -16.88 0.17
CA SER A 160 8.03 -17.16 1.59
C SER A 160 7.39 -15.99 2.36
N ARG A 161 6.37 -16.31 3.16
CA ARG A 161 5.67 -15.41 4.11
C ARG A 161 6.63 -14.47 4.87
N ARG A 162 7.89 -14.89 5.03
CA ARG A 162 8.99 -14.13 5.65
C ARG A 162 9.34 -12.82 4.93
N VAL A 163 9.09 -12.69 3.63
CA VAL A 163 9.49 -11.51 2.84
C VAL A 163 8.49 -10.37 2.98
N ILE A 164 7.20 -10.66 3.20
CA ILE A 164 6.11 -9.67 3.22
C ILE A 164 6.41 -8.49 4.17
N PRO A 165 6.82 -8.70 5.45
CA PRO A 165 7.10 -7.59 6.36
C PRO A 165 8.28 -6.71 5.93
N SER A 166 9.20 -7.25 5.12
CA SER A 166 10.42 -6.58 4.68
C SER A 166 10.28 -5.79 3.38
N LEU A 167 9.16 -5.95 2.66
CA LEU A 167 8.91 -5.22 1.42
C LEU A 167 8.88 -3.70 1.68
N SER A 168 9.54 -2.94 0.81
CA SER A 168 9.61 -1.48 0.92
C SER A 168 9.15 -0.83 -0.38
N PHE A 169 8.35 0.22 -0.27
CA PHE A 169 7.88 1.02 -1.39
C PHE A 169 8.44 2.43 -1.28
N SER A 170 9.05 2.93 -2.36
CA SER A 170 9.54 4.30 -2.43
C SER A 170 8.38 5.25 -2.76
N HIS A 171 8.34 6.41 -2.11
CA HIS A 171 7.39 7.47 -2.44
C HIS A 171 7.69 8.14 -3.80
N ALA A 172 8.87 7.89 -4.38
CA ALA A 172 9.22 8.43 -5.69
C ALA A 172 8.38 7.83 -6.84
N TYR A 173 7.73 6.69 -6.62
CA TYR A 173 6.96 5.99 -7.65
C TYR A 173 5.63 5.47 -7.14
N PHE A 174 4.65 5.37 -8.03
CA PHE A 174 3.52 4.45 -7.84
C PHE A 174 3.71 3.21 -8.73
N ILE A 175 3.08 2.11 -8.33
CA ILE A 175 3.23 0.81 -8.98
C ILE A 175 1.90 0.44 -9.63
N GLU A 176 1.96 0.12 -10.93
CA GLU A 176 0.87 -0.51 -11.66
C GLU A 176 1.18 -2.01 -11.79
N LEU A 177 0.22 -2.81 -11.37
CA LEU A 177 0.27 -4.27 -11.48
C LEU A 177 -0.76 -4.72 -12.50
N THR A 178 -0.33 -5.43 -13.52
CA THR A 178 -1.20 -6.03 -14.53
C THR A 178 -1.10 -7.56 -14.43
N PRO A 179 -2.10 -8.23 -13.82
CA PRO A 179 -2.16 -9.69 -13.80
C PRO A 179 -2.21 -10.27 -15.21
N THR A 180 -1.54 -11.40 -15.41
CA THR A 180 -1.47 -12.16 -16.66
C THR A 180 -1.64 -13.65 -16.37
N ALA A 181 -1.83 -14.47 -17.41
CA ALA A 181 -1.97 -15.92 -17.25
C ALA A 181 -0.77 -16.60 -16.56
N TYR A 182 0.41 -15.98 -16.58
CA TYR A 182 1.67 -16.57 -16.09
C TYR A 182 2.32 -15.79 -14.95
N GLY A 183 1.61 -14.81 -14.36
CA GLY A 183 2.16 -13.95 -13.30
C GLY A 183 1.65 -12.53 -13.41
N CYS A 184 2.49 -11.55 -13.08
CA CYS A 184 2.11 -10.14 -13.07
C CYS A 184 3.19 -9.28 -13.74
N ILE A 185 2.76 -8.34 -14.58
CA ILE A 185 3.63 -7.30 -15.11
C ILE A 185 3.62 -6.13 -14.12
N GLU A 186 4.80 -5.72 -13.68
CA GLU A 186 4.99 -4.56 -12.81
C GLU A 186 5.54 -3.38 -13.61
N LYS A 187 4.92 -2.21 -13.47
CA LYS A 187 5.42 -0.94 -14.00
C LYS A 187 5.48 0.10 -12.89
N LYS A 188 6.58 0.86 -12.85
CA LYS A 188 6.78 1.96 -11.89
C LYS A 188 6.69 3.29 -12.62
N PHE A 189 5.90 4.21 -12.08
CA PHE A 189 5.69 5.52 -12.65
C PHE A 189 6.14 6.60 -11.66
N PRO A 190 6.96 7.57 -12.09
CA PRO A 190 7.46 8.61 -11.21
C PRO A 190 6.33 9.52 -10.72
N VAL A 191 6.41 9.90 -9.44
CA VAL A 191 5.50 10.86 -8.79
C VAL A 191 6.05 12.29 -8.90
N PHE A 192 7.37 12.45 -8.94
CA PHE A 192 8.09 13.72 -9.02
C PHE A 192 8.76 13.87 -10.39
#